data_AF-R5TLE7-F1
#
_entry.id   AF-R5TLE7-F1
#
_cell.length_a   1.000
_cell.length_b   1.000
_cell.length_c   1.000
_cell.angle_alpha   90.00
_cell.angle_beta   90.00
_cell.angle_gamma   90.00
#
_symmetry.space_group_name_H-M   'P 1'
#
loop_
_entity.id
_entity.type
_entity.pdbx_description
1 polymer ?
#
loop_
_entity_poly.entity_id
_entity_poly.type
_entity_poly.pdbx_seq_one_letter_code
_entity_poly.pdbx_strand_id
1 'polypeptide(L)'
;MVAYQLLFGALGLLCGIGVAAGVFALVASLGMVPRMAGKTSVAAYVPALENGLIAGEIFGCVLAVFPELPFPVGTWFLGVYGLASGVFSGCLSVALAEVLNVFPVLFRRMGIKTGLEILITFFAFGKVAGGLVYFFCVAR
;
A
#
# COMPACT_ATOMS: atom_id res chain seq x y z
N MET A 1 7.63 -19.97 31.83
CA MET A 1 8.04 -18.64 31.30
C MET A 1 8.60 -18.74 29.88
N VAL A 2 9.59 -19.60 29.61
CA VAL A 2 10.21 -19.73 28.27
C VAL A 2 9.22 -20.15 27.16
N ALA A 3 8.29 -21.07 27.44
CA ALA A 3 7.30 -21.53 26.46
C ALA A 3 6.36 -20.42 25.94
N TYR A 4 5.99 -19.47 26.79
CA TYR A 4 5.12 -18.36 26.43
C TYR A 4 5.85 -17.29 25.59
N GLN A 5 7.14 -17.06 25.89
CA GLN A 5 8.01 -16.19 25.08
C GLN A 5 8.26 -16.79 23.69
N LEU A 6 8.46 -18.11 23.59
CA LEU A 6 8.58 -18.82 22.32
C LEU A 6 7.29 -18.74 21.50
N LEU A 7 6.13 -18.93 22.13
CA LEU A 7 4.84 -18.88 21.46
C LEU A 7 4.52 -17.48 20.91
N PHE A 8 4.77 -16.43 21.70
CA PHE A 8 4.62 -15.06 21.22
C PHE A 8 5.67 -14.66 20.19
N GLY A 9 6.91 -15.15 20.32
CA GLY A 9 7.93 -14.96 19.29
C GLY A 9 7.49 -15.58 17.95
N ALA A 10 6.98 -16.81 17.98
CA ALA A 10 6.48 -17.49 16.79
C ALA A 10 5.27 -16.78 16.18
N LEU A 11 4.30 -16.36 16.99
CA LEU A 11 3.14 -15.59 16.52
C LEU A 11 3.55 -14.25 15.90
N GLY A 12 4.49 -13.54 16.51
CA GLY A 12 5.04 -12.29 15.98
C GLY A 12 5.71 -12.49 14.62
N LEU A 13 6.48 -13.58 14.47
CA LEU A 13 7.16 -13.92 13.22
C LEU A 13 6.17 -14.29 12.12
N LEU A 14 5.14 -15.09 12.43
CA LEU A 14 4.07 -15.47 11.49
C LEU A 14 3.26 -14.25 11.02
N CYS A 15 2.85 -13.38 11.96
CA CYS A 15 2.17 -12.14 11.63
C CYS A 15 3.06 -11.21 10.81
N GLY A 16 4.35 -11.10 11.14
CA GLY A 16 5.31 -10.29 10.40
C GLY A 16 5.48 -10.74 8.95
N ILE A 17 5.64 -12.06 8.72
CA ILE A 17 5.71 -12.63 7.36
C ILE A 17 4.42 -12.35 6.60
N GLY A 18 3.26 -12.50 7.24
CA GLY A 18 1.96 -12.21 6.62
C GLY A 18 1.83 -10.76 6.18
N VAL A 19 2.23 -9.81 7.02
CA VAL A 19 2.19 -8.37 6.68
C VAL A 19 3.17 -8.03 5.55
N ALA A 20 4.42 -8.50 5.63
CA ALA A 20 5.42 -8.23 4.60
C ALA A 20 5.01 -8.82 3.23
N ALA A 21 4.50 -10.07 3.22
CA ALA A 21 3.98 -10.69 2.01
C ALA A 21 2.77 -9.91 1.45
N GLY A 22 1.88 -9.42 2.32
CA GLY A 22 0.72 -8.63 1.93
C GLY A 22 1.08 -7.29 1.29
N VAL A 23 2.02 -6.54 1.90
CA VAL A 23 2.49 -5.26 1.36
C VAL A 23 3.20 -5.47 0.03
N PHE A 24 4.12 -6.44 -0.05
CA PHE A 24 4.83 -6.74 -1.30
C PHE A 24 3.86 -7.18 -2.42
N ALA A 25 2.90 -8.05 -2.11
CA ALA A 25 1.88 -8.50 -3.06
C ALA A 25 1.00 -7.34 -3.55
N LEU A 26 0.61 -6.41 -2.67
CA LEU A 26 -0.14 -5.21 -3.04
C LEU A 26 0.67 -4.32 -3.97
N VAL A 27 1.92 -4.03 -3.62
CA VAL A 27 2.77 -3.13 -4.41
C VAL A 27 3.09 -3.72 -5.79
N ALA A 28 3.36 -5.02 -5.85
CA ALA A 28 3.62 -5.74 -7.10
C ALA A 28 2.37 -5.84 -7.98
N SER A 29 1.20 -6.19 -7.41
CA SER A 29 -0.05 -6.35 -8.16
C SER A 29 -0.61 -5.04 -8.71
N LEU A 30 -0.47 -3.93 -7.97
CA LEU A 30 -0.82 -2.60 -8.47
C LEU A 30 0.16 -2.09 -9.54
N GLY A 31 1.29 -2.77 -9.72
CA GLY A 31 2.31 -2.41 -10.70
C GLY A 31 2.95 -1.05 -10.43
N MET A 32 3.11 -0.65 -9.16
CA MET A 32 3.74 0.62 -8.82
C MET A 32 5.18 0.70 -9.36
N VAL A 33 6.01 -0.30 -9.03
CA VAL A 33 7.41 -0.37 -9.45
C VAL A 33 7.58 -0.40 -10.99
N PRO A 34 6.91 -1.29 -11.75
CA PRO A 34 7.06 -1.32 -13.19
C PRO A 34 6.53 -0.05 -13.89
N ARG A 35 5.50 0.61 -13.33
CA ARG A 35 5.02 1.89 -13.88
C ARG A 35 6.01 3.03 -13.66
N MET A 36 6.67 3.09 -12.50
CA MET A 36 7.74 4.06 -12.27
C MET A 36 8.93 3.80 -13.20
N ALA A 37 9.36 2.54 -13.33
CA ALA A 37 10.45 2.16 -14.23
C ALA A 37 10.15 2.50 -15.71
N GLY A 38 8.90 2.30 -16.15
CA GLY A 38 8.46 2.60 -17.51
C GLY A 38 8.39 4.10 -17.83
N LYS A 39 8.16 4.96 -16.83
CA LYS A 39 8.12 6.43 -17.01
C LYS A 39 9.50 7.08 -16.96
N THR A 40 10.44 6.53 -16.21
CA THR A 40 11.79 7.10 -16.06
C THR A 40 12.77 6.60 -17.13
N SER A 41 12.35 5.72 -18.06
CA SER A 41 13.23 5.06 -19.04
C SER A 41 14.38 4.26 -18.40
N VAL A 42 14.20 3.84 -17.14
CA VAL A 42 15.16 3.06 -16.35
C VAL A 42 14.63 1.63 -16.18
N ALA A 43 14.22 0.99 -17.28
CA ALA A 43 13.69 -0.38 -17.26
C ALA A 43 14.73 -1.41 -16.78
N ALA A 44 16.03 -1.10 -16.93
CA ALA A 44 17.12 -1.97 -16.50
C ALA A 44 17.33 -2.00 -14.97
N TYR A 45 16.82 -1.02 -14.21
CA TYR A 45 17.03 -0.92 -12.76
C TYR A 45 15.75 -1.13 -11.93
N VAL A 46 14.78 -1.89 -12.45
CA VAL A 46 13.65 -2.42 -11.65
C VAL A 46 14.13 -3.06 -10.34
N PRO A 47 15.14 -3.96 -10.31
CA PRO A 47 15.59 -4.56 -9.05
C PRO A 47 16.17 -3.54 -8.06
N ALA A 48 16.74 -2.43 -8.53
CA ALA A 48 17.23 -1.38 -7.63
C ALA A 48 16.08 -0.61 -6.96
N LEU A 49 14.97 -0.39 -7.68
CA LEU A 49 13.76 0.23 -7.12
C LEU A 49 13.07 -0.70 -6.12
N GLU A 50 13.00 -2.00 -6.40
CA GLU A 50 12.47 -3.00 -5.46
C GLU A 50 13.32 -3.05 -4.19
N ASN A 51 14.65 -3.09 -4.31
CA ASN A 51 15.54 -3.06 -3.15
C ASN A 51 15.40 -1.76 -2.35
N GLY A 52 15.19 -0.62 -3.01
CA GLY A 52 14.92 0.66 -2.36
C GLY A 52 13.59 0.65 -1.59
N LEU A 53 12.55 0.05 -2.16
CA LEU A 53 11.26 -0.14 -1.50
C LEU A 53 11.40 -1.05 -0.26
N ILE A 54 12.08 -2.19 -0.39
CA ILE A 54 12.32 -3.13 0.70
C ILE A 54 13.11 -2.45 1.82
N ALA A 55 14.16 -1.68 1.48
CA ALA A 55 14.93 -0.93 2.46
C ALA A 55 14.09 0.12 3.20
N GLY A 56 13.20 0.82 2.48
CA GLY A 56 12.25 1.77 3.07
C GLY A 56 11.22 1.09 3.99
N GLU A 57 10.74 -0.09 3.62
CA GLU A 57 9.80 -0.88 4.43
C GLU A 57 10.46 -1.38 5.71
N ILE A 58 11.67 -1.94 5.63
CA ILE A 58 12.47 -2.34 6.80
C ILE A 58 12.68 -1.13 7.72
N PHE A 59 13.07 0.02 7.16
CA PHE A 59 13.28 1.24 7.93
C PHE A 59 12.00 1.72 8.63
N GLY A 60 10.87 1.73 7.91
CA GLY A 60 9.56 2.07 8.48
C GLY A 60 9.11 1.11 9.58
N CYS A 61 9.34 -0.20 9.40
CA CYS A 61 9.04 -1.21 10.41
C CYS A 61 9.87 -1.02 11.69
N VAL A 62 11.16 -0.71 11.57
CA VAL A 62 12.03 -0.43 12.73
C VAL A 62 11.52 0.79 13.50
N LEU A 63 11.13 1.86 12.81
CA LEU A 63 10.56 3.06 13.45
C LEU A 63 9.21 2.77 14.13
N ALA A 64 8.36 1.92 13.53
CA ALA A 64 7.06 1.58 14.09
C ALA A 64 7.15 0.67 15.33
N VAL A 65 8.11 -0.28 15.35
CA VAL A 65 8.30 -1.24 16.46
C VAL A 65 9.02 -0.60 17.65
N PHE A 66 9.90 0.37 17.41
CA PHE A 66 10.65 1.06 18.46
C PHE A 66 10.26 2.55 18.56
N PRO A 67 9.03 2.86 19.04
CA PRO A 67 8.59 4.24 19.20
C PRO A 67 9.38 5.00 20.30
N GLU A 68 10.04 4.26 21.20
CA GLU A 68 10.80 4.83 22.31
C GLU A 68 12.28 5.06 22.00
N LEU A 69 12.75 4.76 20.78
CA LEU A 69 14.09 5.20 20.38
C LEU A 69 14.07 6.74 20.35
N PRO A 70 14.80 7.44 21.24
CA PRO A 70 14.91 8.87 21.16
C PRO A 70 15.80 9.14 19.96
N PHE A 71 15.21 9.26 18.77
CA PHE A 71 15.89 9.91 17.67
C PHE A 71 15.73 11.42 17.89
N PRO A 72 16.76 12.15 18.33
CA PRO A 72 16.80 13.62 18.27
C PRO A 72 16.98 14.09 16.82
N VAL A 73 16.33 13.41 15.87
CA VAL A 73 16.23 13.85 14.49
C VAL A 73 15.14 14.92 14.50
N GLY A 74 15.57 16.17 14.67
CA GLY A 74 14.68 17.32 14.82
C GLY A 74 13.68 17.48 13.67
N THR A 75 12.86 18.53 13.73
CA THR A 75 11.74 18.84 12.82
C THR A 75 12.00 18.58 11.33
N TRP A 76 13.26 18.71 10.88
CA TRP A 76 13.70 18.37 9.53
C TRP A 76 13.37 16.92 9.11
N PHE A 77 13.66 15.92 9.94
CA PHE A 77 13.43 14.52 9.61
C PHE A 77 11.94 14.20 9.53
N LEU A 78 11.14 14.83 10.40
CA LEU A 78 9.68 14.74 10.36
C LEU A 78 9.13 15.29 9.02
N GLY A 79 9.70 16.40 8.54
CA GLY A 79 9.35 16.99 7.25
C GLY A 79 9.69 16.06 6.07
N VAL A 80 10.91 15.50 6.06
CA VAL A 80 11.33 14.56 5.01
C VAL A 80 10.49 13.28 5.04
N TYR A 81 10.21 12.73 6.22
CA TYR A 81 9.36 11.56 6.38
C TYR A 81 7.93 11.84 5.91
N GLY A 82 7.37 13.00 6.25
CA GLY A 82 6.05 13.43 5.79
C GLY A 82 5.97 13.57 4.26
N LEU A 83 6.98 14.17 3.64
CA LEU A 83 7.08 14.25 2.19
C LEU A 83 7.20 12.88 1.54
N ALA A 84 8.06 11.99 2.08
CA ALA A 84 8.23 10.64 1.57
C ALA A 84 6.93 9.83 1.66
N SER A 85 6.23 9.89 2.79
CA SER A 85 4.92 9.26 2.98
C SER A 85 3.87 9.83 2.02
N GLY A 86 3.90 11.14 1.75
CA GLY A 86 3.01 11.79 0.79
C GLY A 86 3.27 11.32 -0.64
N VAL A 87 4.53 11.28 -1.07
CA VAL A 87 4.92 10.76 -2.40
C VAL A 87 4.49 9.31 -2.55
N PHE A 88 4.71 8.47 -1.54
CA PHE A 88 4.31 7.06 -1.57
C PHE A 88 2.79 6.89 -1.71
N SER A 89 2.00 7.58 -0.89
CA SER A 89 0.53 7.55 -0.97
C SER A 89 0.00 8.10 -2.30
N GLY A 90 0.67 9.11 -2.86
CA GLY A 90 0.40 9.64 -4.20
C GLY A 90 0.64 8.60 -5.30
N CYS A 91 1.78 7.90 -5.26
CA CYS A 91 2.09 6.81 -6.19
C CYS A 91 1.06 5.68 -6.12
N LEU A 92 0.65 5.29 -4.90
CA LEU A 92 -0.42 4.31 -4.69
C LEU A 92 -1.74 4.76 -5.31
N SER A 93 -2.11 6.02 -5.11
CA SER A 93 -3.36 6.59 -5.63
C SER A 93 -3.39 6.61 -7.16
N VAL A 94 -2.28 7.01 -7.80
CA VAL A 94 -2.14 6.97 -9.26
C VAL A 94 -2.16 5.53 -9.78
N ALA A 95 -1.50 4.60 -9.08
CA ALA A 95 -1.49 3.20 -9.47
C ALA A 95 -2.90 2.59 -9.41
N LEU A 96 -3.66 2.89 -8.36
CA LEU A 96 -5.06 2.48 -8.23
C LEU A 96 -5.93 3.09 -9.35
N ALA A 97 -5.78 4.39 -9.63
CA ALA A 97 -6.53 5.06 -10.68
C ALA A 97 -6.30 4.42 -12.07
N GLU A 98 -5.05 4.08 -12.38
CA GLU A 98 -4.71 3.45 -13.65
C GLU A 98 -5.27 2.02 -13.73
N VAL A 99 -5.26 1.24 -12.64
CA VAL A 99 -5.93 -0.08 -12.59
C VAL A 99 -7.44 0.08 -12.76
N LEU A 100 -8.05 1.08 -12.13
CA LEU A 100 -9.48 1.37 -12.27
C LEU A 100 -9.85 1.74 -13.72
N ASN A 101 -8.96 2.42 -14.43
CA ASN A 101 -9.15 2.78 -15.84
C ASN A 101 -9.06 1.55 -16.79
N VAL A 102 -8.52 0.42 -16.34
CA VAL A 102 -8.52 -0.82 -17.12
C VAL A 102 -9.91 -1.45 -17.18
N PHE A 103 -10.75 -1.29 -16.13
CA PHE A 103 -12.11 -1.83 -16.13
C PHE A 103 -12.96 -1.38 -17.33
N PRO A 104 -13.13 -0.07 -17.62
CA PRO A 104 -13.92 0.36 -18.79
C PRO A 104 -13.31 -0.13 -20.12
N VAL A 105 -11.98 -0.21 -20.22
CA VAL A 105 -11.30 -0.77 -21.41
C VAL A 105 -11.65 -2.25 -21.59
N LEU A 106 -11.68 -3.02 -20.51
CA LEU A 106 -12.05 -4.44 -20.52
C LEU A 106 -13.50 -4.62 -20.95
N PHE A 107 -14.45 -3.83 -20.42
CA PHE A 107 -15.86 -3.88 -20.83
C PHE A 107 -16.04 -3.53 -22.31
N ARG A 108 -15.27 -2.56 -22.82
CA ARG A 108 -15.26 -2.22 -24.26
C ARG A 108 -14.73 -3.37 -25.11
N ARG A 109 -13.69 -4.08 -24.65
CA ARG A 109 -13.12 -5.26 -25.34
C ARG A 109 -14.07 -6.46 -25.33
N MET A 110 -14.84 -6.64 -24.26
CA MET A 110 -15.87 -7.68 -24.18
C MET A 110 -17.16 -7.33 -24.94
N GLY A 111 -17.27 -6.13 -25.51
CA GLY A 111 -18.45 -5.70 -26.28
C GLY A 111 -19.68 -5.35 -25.43
N ILE A 112 -19.55 -5.24 -24.11
CA ILE A 112 -20.66 -5.01 -23.18
C ILE A 112 -20.84 -3.51 -22.98
N LYS A 113 -21.89 -2.94 -23.58
CA LYS A 113 -22.15 -1.48 -23.55
C LYS A 113 -22.92 -1.00 -22.31
N THR A 114 -23.65 -1.88 -21.62
CA THR A 114 -24.62 -1.49 -20.57
C THR A 114 -24.15 -1.81 -19.14
N GLY A 115 -23.04 -2.54 -18.97
CA GLY A 115 -22.57 -2.97 -17.64
C GLY A 115 -21.79 -1.91 -16.86
N LEU A 116 -21.32 -0.85 -17.51
CA LEU A 116 -20.40 0.12 -16.89
C LEU A 116 -21.09 1.02 -15.87
N GLU A 117 -22.31 1.51 -16.16
CA GLU A 117 -23.08 2.32 -15.20
C GLU A 117 -23.35 1.52 -13.92
N ILE A 118 -23.78 0.26 -14.05
CA ILE A 118 -24.08 -0.62 -12.92
C ILE A 118 -22.84 -0.81 -12.05
N LEU A 119 -21.68 -1.08 -12.65
CA LEU A 119 -20.42 -1.24 -11.93
C LEU A 119 -20.06 0.02 -11.11
N ILE A 120 -20.18 1.20 -11.72
CA ILE A 120 -19.85 2.47 -11.06
C ILE A 120 -20.81 2.72 -9.89
N THR A 121 -22.10 2.40 -10.05
CA THR A 121 -23.09 2.53 -8.97
C THR A 121 -22.78 1.60 -7.80
N PHE A 122 -22.44 0.32 -8.05
CA PHE A 122 -22.05 -0.61 -6.98
C PHE A 122 -20.76 -0.16 -6.28
N PHE A 123 -19.79 0.38 -7.02
CA PHE A 123 -18.55 0.89 -6.45
C PHE A 123 -18.79 2.11 -5.54
N ALA A 124 -19.65 3.03 -5.99
CA ALA A 124 -20.09 4.17 -5.19
C ALA A 124 -20.83 3.72 -3.92
N PHE A 125 -21.76 2.76 -4.04
CA PHE A 125 -22.51 2.23 -2.91
C PHE A 125 -21.60 1.54 -1.88
N GLY A 126 -20.61 0.77 -2.33
CA GLY A 126 -19.61 0.15 -1.47
C GLY A 126 -18.79 1.19 -0.67
N LYS A 127 -18.38 2.29 -1.31
CA LYS A 127 -17.69 3.39 -0.61
C LYS A 127 -18.58 4.10 0.41
N VAL A 128 -19.85 4.34 0.06
CA VAL A 128 -20.82 4.96 0.98
C VAL A 128 -21.08 4.06 2.19
N ALA A 129 -21.31 2.76 1.97
CA ALA A 129 -21.52 1.79 3.03
C ALA A 129 -20.31 1.69 3.96
N GLY A 130 -19.09 1.61 3.40
CA GLY A 130 -17.85 1.60 4.19
C GLY A 130 -17.66 2.88 5.01
N GLY A 131 -17.98 4.05 4.43
CA GLY A 131 -17.95 5.33 5.13
C GLY A 131 -18.95 5.42 6.28
N LEU A 132 -20.19 4.94 6.06
CA LEU A 132 -21.19 4.86 7.12
C LEU A 132 -20.75 3.93 8.25
N VAL A 133 -20.23 2.73 7.94
CA VAL A 133 -19.76 1.79 8.96
C VAL A 133 -18.62 2.39 9.77
N TYR A 134 -17.68 3.08 9.13
CA TYR A 134 -16.60 3.78 9.84
C TYR A 134 -17.15 4.82 10.83
N PHE A 135 -18.09 5.67 10.39
CA PHE A 135 -18.67 6.70 11.24
C PHE A 135 -19.54 6.15 12.38
N PHE A 136 -20.32 5.10 12.13
CA PHE A 136 -21.23 4.54 13.14
C PHE A 136 -20.55 3.57 14.11
N CYS A 137 -19.51 2.85 13.68
CA CYS A 137 -18.90 1.78 14.49
C CYS A 137 -17.51 2.10 15.03
N VAL A 138 -16.70 2.88 14.29
CA VAL A 138 -15.29 3.17 14.67
C VAL A 138 -15.11 4.58 15.21
N ALA A 139 -15.84 5.56 14.68
CA ALA A 139 -15.72 6.97 15.10
C ALA A 139 -16.58 7.34 16.33
N ARG A 140 -17.22 6.35 16.98
CA ARG A 140 -18.06 6.51 18.16
C ARG A 140 -17.37 5.95 19.39
#